data_AF-A0A942SN18-F1
#
_entry.id   AF-A0A942SN18-F1
#
_cell.length_a   1.000
_cell.length_b   1.000
_cell.length_c   1.000
_cell.angle_alpha   90.00
_cell.angle_beta   90.00
_cell.angle_gamma   90.00
#
_symmetry.space_group_name_H-M   'P 1'
#
loop_
_entity.id
_entity.type
_entity.pdbx_description
1 polymer ?
#
loop_
_entity_poly.entity_id
_entity_poly.type
_entity_poly.pdbx_seq_one_letter_code
_entity_poly.pdbx_strand_id
1 'polypeptide(L)'
;MSQLKEALKITNGICSSSLKKSILAPICVILAKTGHLEKALEIANTLSFNIFKSHAFLEMARALADTGQFEKALEIANTITTPYSKKRAFSHIYKAFAKMGELGKRQKLQET
;
A
#
# COMPACT_ATOMS: atom_id res chain seq x y z
N MET A 1 -12.51 10.31 9.60
CA MET A 1 -13.30 9.04 9.58
C MET A 1 -14.63 9.16 8.82
N SER A 2 -15.33 10.32 8.82
CA SER A 2 -16.61 10.49 8.11
C SER A 2 -16.50 10.31 6.58
N GLN A 3 -15.55 11.00 5.94
CA GLN A 3 -15.38 10.99 4.48
C GLN A 3 -15.02 9.62 3.89
N LEU A 4 -14.36 8.75 4.68
CA LEU A 4 -13.96 7.42 4.23
C LEU A 4 -15.15 6.46 4.10
N LYS A 5 -16.06 6.49 5.08
CA LYS A 5 -17.29 5.69 5.03
C LYS A 5 -18.20 6.14 3.89
N GLU A 6 -18.23 7.44 3.65
CA GLU A 6 -19.00 8.04 2.57
C GLU A 6 -18.43 7.67 1.19
N ALA A 7 -17.09 7.74 1.03
CA ALA A 7 -16.43 7.29 -0.20
C ALA A 7 -16.67 5.80 -0.49
N LEU A 8 -16.63 4.94 0.54
CA LEU A 8 -16.95 3.51 0.41
C LEU A 8 -18.40 3.26 -0.02
N LYS A 9 -19.34 3.99 0.59
CA LYS A 9 -20.77 3.90 0.27
C LYS A 9 -21.05 4.33 -1.18
N ILE A 10 -20.41 5.42 -1.63
CA ILE A 10 -20.49 5.89 -3.02
C ILE A 10 -19.89 4.84 -3.97
N THR A 11 -18.75 4.26 -3.63
CA THR A 11 -18.14 3.23 -4.49
C THR A 11 -19.00 1.99 -4.64
N ASN A 12 -19.76 1.56 -3.63
CA ASN A 12 -20.64 0.39 -3.76
C ASN A 12 -21.76 0.59 -4.80
N GLY A 13 -22.21 1.83 -5.02
CA GLY A 13 -23.21 2.17 -6.05
C GLY A 13 -22.65 2.30 -7.47
N ILE A 14 -21.33 2.29 -7.66
CA ILE A 14 -20.71 2.45 -8.98
C ILE A 14 -20.63 1.08 -9.68
N CYS A 15 -21.36 0.94 -10.79
CA CYS A 15 -21.34 -0.28 -11.62
C CYS A 15 -20.00 -0.46 -12.38
N SER A 16 -19.26 0.63 -12.62
CA SER A 16 -17.99 0.60 -13.35
C SER A 16 -16.82 0.16 -12.45
N SER A 17 -16.27 -1.02 -12.75
CA SER A 17 -15.11 -1.61 -12.09
C SER A 17 -13.85 -0.74 -12.20
N SER A 18 -13.69 -0.01 -13.31
CA SER A 18 -12.57 0.91 -13.54
C SER A 18 -12.62 2.14 -12.62
N LEU A 19 -13.81 2.71 -12.41
CA LEU A 19 -14.01 3.84 -11.50
C LEU A 19 -13.84 3.41 -10.03
N LYS A 20 -14.34 2.22 -9.66
CA LYS A 20 -14.10 1.62 -8.33
C LYS A 20 -12.61 1.52 -8.02
N LYS A 21 -11.78 1.07 -8.96
CA LYS A 21 -10.31 1.03 -8.78
C LYS A 21 -9.73 2.41 -8.44
N SER A 22 -10.10 3.43 -9.23
CA SER A 22 -9.51 4.77 -9.09
C SER A 22 -9.80 5.41 -7.73
N ILE A 23 -10.88 5.00 -7.07
CA ILE A 23 -11.30 5.54 -5.77
C ILE A 23 -10.77 4.66 -4.63
N LEU A 24 -10.88 3.33 -4.75
CA LEU A 24 -10.54 2.40 -3.67
C LEU A 24 -9.03 2.24 -3.47
N ALA A 25 -8.22 2.31 -4.54
CA ALA A 25 -6.77 2.14 -4.39
C ALA A 25 -6.12 3.24 -3.54
N PRO A 26 -6.39 4.55 -3.75
CA PRO A 26 -5.92 5.60 -2.85
C PRO A 26 -6.41 5.43 -1.41
N ILE A 27 -7.67 5.00 -1.23
CA ILE A 27 -8.25 4.74 0.09
C ILE A 27 -7.48 3.66 0.84
N CYS A 28 -7.18 2.53 0.19
CA CYS A 28 -6.38 1.46 0.79
C CYS A 28 -5.00 1.96 1.22
N VAL A 29 -4.36 2.80 0.40
CA VAL A 29 -3.05 3.39 0.71
C VAL A 29 -3.13 4.29 1.95
N ILE A 30 -4.10 5.19 2.02
CA ILE A 30 -4.27 6.08 3.18
C ILE A 30 -4.55 5.28 4.45
N LEU A 31 -5.39 4.26 4.37
CA LEU A 31 -5.69 3.37 5.50
C LEU A 31 -4.46 2.61 5.97
N ALA A 32 -3.66 2.06 5.05
CA ALA A 32 -2.41 1.39 5.39
C ALA A 32 -1.44 2.34 6.11
N LYS A 33 -1.25 3.57 5.60
CA LYS A 33 -0.37 4.57 6.21
C LYS A 33 -0.84 5.01 7.60
N THR A 34 -2.15 5.09 7.82
CA THR A 34 -2.75 5.49 9.11
C THR A 34 -2.87 4.33 10.10
N GLY A 35 -2.27 3.16 9.81
CA GLY A 35 -2.25 2.01 10.71
C GLY A 35 -3.48 1.10 10.63
N HIS A 36 -4.46 1.41 9.78
CA HIS A 36 -5.68 0.62 9.59
C HIS A 36 -5.49 -0.46 8.51
N LEU A 37 -4.49 -1.32 8.68
CA LEU A 37 -4.07 -2.29 7.68
C LEU A 37 -5.16 -3.30 7.33
N GLU A 38 -5.86 -3.83 8.34
CA GLU A 38 -6.94 -4.80 8.18
C GLU A 38 -8.08 -4.27 7.30
N LYS A 39 -8.52 -3.03 7.54
CA LYS A 39 -9.54 -2.38 6.71
C LYS A 39 -9.06 -2.13 5.30
N ALA A 40 -7.79 -1.74 5.12
CA ALA A 40 -7.21 -1.55 3.80
C ALA A 40 -7.19 -2.87 3.00
N LEU A 41 -6.87 -3.99 3.66
CA LEU A 41 -6.90 -5.33 3.10
C LEU A 41 -8.32 -5.78 2.74
N GLU A 42 -9.29 -5.57 3.63
CA GLU A 42 -10.70 -5.87 3.38
C GLU A 42 -11.19 -5.16 2.11
N ILE A 43 -10.96 -3.84 2.01
CA ILE A 43 -11.36 -3.05 0.85
C ILE A 43 -10.64 -3.54 -0.42
N ALA A 44 -9.33 -3.78 -0.36
CA ALA A 44 -8.58 -4.28 -1.51
C ALA A 44 -9.06 -5.67 -1.96
N ASN A 45 -9.55 -6.50 -1.03
CA ASN A 45 -10.15 -7.80 -1.33
C ASN A 45 -11.51 -7.69 -2.03
N THR A 46 -12.25 -6.59 -1.88
CA THR A 46 -13.51 -6.36 -2.61
C THR A 46 -13.31 -6.06 -4.10
N LEU A 47 -12.08 -5.78 -4.54
CA LEU A 47 -11.76 -5.53 -5.95
C LEU A 47 -11.86 -6.84 -6.76
N SER A 48 -12.85 -6.92 -7.65
CA SER A 48 -13.19 -8.13 -8.40
C SER A 48 -12.09 -8.58 -9.38
N PHE A 49 -11.25 -7.66 -9.87
CA PHE A 49 -10.18 -8.00 -10.82
C PHE A 49 -8.84 -8.17 -10.11
N ASN A 50 -8.21 -9.33 -10.31
CA ASN A 50 -6.94 -9.70 -9.68
C ASN A 50 -5.82 -8.68 -9.98
N ILE A 51 -5.81 -8.09 -11.19
CA ILE A 51 -4.84 -7.06 -11.55
C ILE A 51 -5.01 -5.77 -10.72
N PHE A 52 -6.24 -5.39 -10.39
CA PHE A 52 -6.52 -4.20 -9.57
C PHE A 52 -6.21 -4.45 -8.11
N LYS A 53 -6.56 -5.63 -7.60
CA LYS A 53 -6.20 -6.09 -6.25
C LYS A 53 -4.67 -6.11 -6.06
N SER A 54 -3.95 -6.72 -7.01
CA SER A 54 -2.48 -6.78 -6.98
C SER A 54 -1.84 -5.39 -7.06
N HIS A 55 -2.45 -4.46 -7.81
CA HIS A 55 -1.98 -3.07 -7.87
C HIS A 55 -2.24 -2.32 -6.56
N ALA A 56 -3.40 -2.50 -5.91
CA ALA A 56 -3.70 -1.87 -4.63
C ALA A 56 -2.72 -2.33 -3.54
N PHE A 57 -2.46 -3.63 -3.45
CA PHE A 57 -1.45 -4.18 -2.53
C PHE A 57 -0.03 -3.69 -2.84
N LEU A 58 0.35 -3.58 -4.11
CA LEU A 58 1.64 -2.97 -4.48
C LEU A 58 1.76 -1.55 -3.93
N GLU A 59 0.76 -0.69 -4.15
CA GLU A 59 0.81 0.70 -3.69
C GLU A 59 0.79 0.81 -2.16
N MET A 60 0.02 -0.05 -1.48
CA MET A 60 0.03 -0.14 -0.02
C MET A 60 1.43 -0.52 0.51
N ALA A 61 2.06 -1.55 -0.05
CA ALA A 61 3.39 -1.99 0.34
C ALA A 61 4.44 -0.88 0.14
N ARG A 62 4.39 -0.17 -1.00
CA ARG A 62 5.26 0.98 -1.28
C ARG A 62 5.09 2.08 -0.24
N ALA A 63 3.84 2.46 0.04
CA ALA A 63 3.54 3.53 0.97
C ALA A 63 3.95 3.20 2.42
N LEU A 64 3.78 1.95 2.85
CA LEU A 64 4.24 1.49 4.16
C LEU A 64 5.77 1.55 4.26
N ALA A 65 6.48 1.07 3.24
CA ALA A 65 7.93 1.12 3.19
C ALA A 65 8.48 2.56 3.20
N ASP A 66 7.83 3.48 2.48
CA ASP A 66 8.20 4.90 2.47
C ASP A 66 8.00 5.56 3.84
N THR A 67 7.12 5.02 4.70
CA THR A 67 6.94 5.44 6.10
C THR A 67 7.84 4.69 7.09
N GLY A 68 8.73 3.81 6.61
CA GLY A 68 9.61 3.00 7.47
C GLY A 68 8.92 1.79 8.13
N GLN A 69 7.66 1.50 7.81
CA GLN A 69 6.91 0.35 8.33
C GLN A 69 7.23 -0.91 7.50
N PHE A 70 8.48 -1.36 7.52
CA PHE A 70 9.00 -2.39 6.62
C PHE A 70 8.35 -3.77 6.84
N GLU A 71 8.08 -4.15 8.08
CA GLU A 71 7.46 -5.45 8.41
C GLU A 71 6.06 -5.55 7.78
N LYS A 72 5.24 -4.51 7.97
CA LYS A 72 3.90 -4.44 7.35
C LYS A 72 3.98 -4.36 5.83
N ALA A 73 4.98 -3.65 5.30
CA ALA A 73 5.18 -3.59 3.85
C ALA A 73 5.49 -4.98 3.26
N LEU A 74 6.32 -5.78 3.94
CA LEU A 74 6.65 -7.15 3.55
C LEU A 74 5.44 -8.09 3.66
N GLU A 75 4.63 -7.95 4.72
CA GLU A 75 3.37 -8.69 4.87
C GLU A 75 2.45 -8.46 3.66
N ILE A 76 2.21 -7.19 3.31
CA ILE A 76 1.39 -6.85 2.14
C ILE A 76 2.03 -7.32 0.83
N ALA A 77 3.35 -7.19 0.67
CA ALA A 77 4.02 -7.68 -0.54
C ALA A 77 3.86 -9.20 -0.73
N ASN A 78 3.73 -9.96 0.36
CA ASN A 78 3.50 -11.40 0.31
C ASN A 78 2.08 -11.78 -0.11
N THR A 79 1.07 -10.94 0.13
CA THR A 79 -0.32 -11.19 -0.29
C THR A 79 -0.53 -10.97 -1.79
N ILE A 80 0.43 -10.34 -2.48
CA ILE A 80 0.38 -10.12 -3.92
C ILE A 80 0.57 -11.45 -4.66
N THR A 81 -0.45 -11.86 -5.41
CA THR A 81 -0.45 -13.09 -6.19
C THR A 81 0.21 -12.92 -7.56
N THR A 82 0.16 -11.71 -8.14
CA THR A 82 0.78 -11.45 -9.45
C THR A 82 2.30 -11.34 -9.32
N PRO A 83 3.11 -12.21 -9.98
CA PRO A 83 4.56 -12.22 -9.81
C PRO A 83 5.25 -10.89 -10.14
N TYR A 84 4.77 -10.22 -11.20
CA TYR A 84 5.29 -8.91 -11.61
C TYR A 84 5.09 -7.85 -10.51
N SER A 85 3.87 -7.73 -9.98
CA SER A 85 3.56 -6.78 -8.92
C SER A 85 4.30 -7.13 -7.62
N LYS A 86 4.42 -8.43 -7.30
CA LYS A 86 5.15 -8.92 -6.12
C LYS A 86 6.63 -8.50 -6.19
N LYS A 87 7.30 -8.76 -7.31
CA LYS A 87 8.70 -8.36 -7.54
C LYS A 87 8.88 -6.85 -7.41
N ARG A 88 7.95 -6.05 -7.97
CA ARG A 88 8.00 -4.59 -7.83
C ARG A 88 7.85 -4.11 -6.39
N ALA A 89 6.96 -4.73 -5.61
CA ALA A 89 6.77 -4.40 -4.21
C ALA A 89 8.05 -4.65 -3.41
N PHE A 90 8.63 -5.86 -3.50
CA PHE A 90 9.89 -6.18 -2.83
C PHE A 90 11.04 -5.26 -3.26
N SER A 91 11.19 -5.00 -4.56
CA SER A 91 12.23 -4.09 -5.05
C SER A 91 12.12 -2.69 -4.43
N HIS A 92 10.90 -2.17 -4.29
CA HIS A 92 10.67 -0.88 -3.65
C HIS A 92 10.98 -0.92 -2.15
N ILE A 93 10.52 -1.97 -1.45
CA ILE A 93 10.77 -2.17 -0.01
C ILE A 93 12.27 -2.18 0.28
N TYR A 94 13.05 -2.98 -0.46
CA TYR A 94 14.49 -3.07 -0.25
C TYR A 94 15.21 -1.75 -0.55
N LYS A 95 14.78 -1.02 -1.58
CA LYS A 95 15.32 0.31 -1.89
C LYS A 95 15.03 1.32 -0.77
N ALA A 96 13.80 1.33 -0.26
CA ALA A 96 13.41 2.20 0.86
C ALA A 96 14.21 1.86 2.13
N PHE A 97 14.38 0.57 2.43
CA PHE A 97 15.17 0.09 3.55
C PHE A 97 16.64 0.52 3.45
N ALA A 98 17.28 0.30 2.28
CA ALA A 98 18.65 0.71 2.04
C ALA A 98 18.84 2.23 2.20
N LYS A 99 17.93 3.02 1.63
CA LYS A 99 17.96 4.48 1.76
C LYS A 99 17.88 4.94 3.22
N MET A 100 17.01 4.32 4.02
CA MET A 100 16.87 4.66 5.43
C MET A 100 18.12 4.29 6.25
N GLY A 101 18.74 3.15 5.94
CA GLY A 101 20.02 2.75 6.53
C GLY A 101 21.18 3.69 6.17
N GLU A 102 21.27 4.17 4.92
CA GLU A 102 22.27 5.16 4.52
C GLU A 102 22.09 6.52 5.19
N LEU A 103 20.85 6.98 5.35
CA LEU A 103 20.55 8.22 6.07
C LEU A 103 21.00 8.15 7.53
N GLY A 104 20.75 7.02 8.21
CA GLY A 104 21.22 6.81 9.58
C GLY A 104 22.75 6.80 9.70
N LYS A 105 23.46 6.26 8.70
CA LYS A 105 24.93 6.31 8.66
C LYS A 105 25.46 7.73 8.47
N ARG A 106 24.84 8.53 7.58
CA ARG A 106 25.24 9.92 7.33
C ARG A 106 25.05 10.82 8.54
N GLN A 107 23.96 10.65 9.29
CA GLN A 107 23.70 11.42 10.52
C GLN A 107 24.80 11.19 11.56
N LYS A 108 25.19 9.93 11.81
CA LYS A 108 26.28 9.60 12.75
C LYS A 108 27.63 10.20 12.36
N LEU A 109 27.92 10.34 11.07
CA LEU A 109 29.17 10.94 10.57
C LEU A 109 29.18 12.47 10.64
N GLN A 110 28.02 13.12 10.79
CA GLN A 110 27.93 14.58 10.94
C GLN A 110 27.98 15.03 12.41
N GLU A 111 27.81 14.09 13.36
CA GLU A 111 27.85 14.33 14.81
C GLU A 111 29.22 14.03 15.44
N THR A 112 30.19 13.55 14.65
CA THR A 112 31.60 13.30 15.03
C THR A 112 32.54 14.32 14.41
#